data_AF-A0A0H3GQI3-F1
#
_entry.id   AF-A0A0H3GQI3-F1
#
_cell.length_a   1.000
_cell.length_b   1.000
_cell.length_c   1.000
_cell.angle_alpha   90.00
_cell.angle_beta   90.00
_cell.angle_gamma   90.00
#
_symmetry.space_group_name_H-M   'P 1'
#
loop_
_entity.id
_entity.type
_entity.pdbx_description
1 polymer ?
#
loop_
_entity_poly.entity_id
_entity_poly.type
_entity_poly.pdbx_seq_one_letter_code
_entity_poly.pdbx_strand_id
1 'polypeptide(L)'
;MMTRDLVEREVTSEGIKYGAGENAATFLSSVSSNYLLSLKDRAVWLVETIGDLTDEQFKAMMRRFFDKWVEQFQSIEQSLGGDA
;
A
#
# COMPACT_ATOMS: atom_id res chain seq x y z
N MET A 1 -14.86 -12.76 21.11
CA MET A 1 -15.12 -12.88 19.67
C MET A 1 -13.98 -13.73 19.09
N MET A 2 -14.14 -15.06 19.09
CA MET A 2 -13.07 -15.98 18.68
C MET A 2 -12.82 -15.84 17.19
N THR A 3 -11.58 -15.48 16.83
CA THR A 3 -10.89 -15.60 15.54
C THR A 3 -11.68 -15.50 14.22
N ARG A 4 -12.92 -15.00 14.10
CA ARG A 4 -13.68 -14.97 12.82
C ARG A 4 -13.60 -16.29 12.04
N ASP A 5 -13.45 -17.43 12.71
CA ASP A 5 -13.18 -18.75 12.11
C ASP A 5 -11.92 -18.80 11.21
N LEU A 6 -10.88 -18.04 11.55
CA LEU A 6 -9.58 -18.04 10.85
C LEU A 6 -8.62 -19.11 11.35
N VAL A 7 -8.76 -19.51 12.62
CA VAL A 7 -7.89 -20.51 13.24
C VAL A 7 -8.75 -21.51 13.98
N GLU A 8 -8.59 -22.79 13.65
CA GLU A 8 -9.15 -23.91 14.38
C GLU A 8 -8.10 -24.55 15.29
N ARG A 9 -8.57 -25.25 16.32
CA ARG A 9 -7.71 -25.92 17.29
C ARG A 9 -8.16 -27.36 17.44
N GLU A 10 -7.25 -28.29 17.19
CA GLU A 10 -7.45 -29.73 17.38
C GLU A 10 -6.64 -30.22 18.59
N VAL A 11 -7.28 -30.94 19.51
CA VAL A 11 -6.59 -31.62 20.61
C VAL A 11 -6.23 -33.02 20.14
N THR A 12 -4.94 -33.30 20.03
CA THR A 12 -4.40 -34.58 19.58
C THR A 12 -3.58 -35.24 20.69
N SER A 13 -3.22 -36.51 20.54
CA SER A 13 -2.32 -37.21 21.48
C SER A 13 -0.91 -36.60 21.53
N GLU A 14 -0.52 -35.84 20.51
CA GLU A 14 0.78 -35.14 20.42
C GLU A 14 0.74 -33.72 21.02
N GLY A 15 -0.44 -33.27 21.48
CA GLY A 15 -0.67 -31.90 21.96
C GLY A 15 -1.72 -31.17 21.13
N ILE A 16 -1.66 -29.84 21.17
CA ILE A 16 -2.63 -28.96 20.50
C ILE A 16 -2.11 -28.57 19.11
N LYS A 17 -2.85 -28.92 18.06
CA LYS A 17 -2.58 -28.48 16.69
C LYS A 17 -3.46 -27.28 16.33
N TYR A 18 -2.91 -26.36 15.55
CA TYR A 18 -3.61 -25.19 15.04
C TYR A 18 -3.71 -25.27 13.53
N GLY A 19 -4.92 -25.14 13.02
CA GLY A 19 -5.24 -25.25 11.59
C GLY A 19 -5.85 -23.96 11.05
N ALA A 20 -5.93 -23.88 9.74
CA ALA A 20 -6.71 -22.87 9.04
C ALA A 20 -8.20 -23.14 9.31
N GLY A 21 -8.89 -22.20 9.95
CA GLY A 21 -10.34 -22.28 10.09
C GLY A 21 -11.08 -22.02 8.77
N GLU A 22 -12.40 -22.17 8.78
CA GLU A 22 -13.27 -22.04 7.60
C GLU A 22 -13.04 -20.75 6.79
N ASN A 23 -12.83 -19.61 7.45
CA ASN A 23 -12.66 -18.31 6.80
C ASN A 23 -11.20 -17.98 6.46
N ALA A 24 -10.24 -18.82 6.85
CA ALA A 24 -8.81 -18.53 6.72
C ALA A 24 -8.40 -18.32 5.25
N ALA A 25 -8.84 -19.20 4.36
CA ALA A 25 -8.50 -19.13 2.94
C ALA A 25 -9.03 -17.85 2.28
N THR A 26 -10.30 -17.51 2.52
CA THR A 26 -10.94 -16.30 2.00
C THR A 26 -10.31 -15.02 2.57
N PHE A 27 -9.92 -15.04 3.84
CA PHE A 27 -9.23 -13.91 4.45
C PHE A 27 -7.83 -13.73 3.86
N LEU A 28 -7.06 -14.81 3.76
CA LEU A 28 -5.73 -14.80 3.17
C LEU A 28 -5.75 -14.32 1.72
N SER A 29 -6.71 -14.80 0.91
CA SER A 29 -6.87 -14.35 -0.48
C SER A 29 -7.23 -12.86 -0.59
N SER A 30 -8.01 -12.35 0.37
CA SER A 30 -8.34 -10.93 0.43
C SER A 30 -7.09 -10.09 0.70
N VAL A 31 -6.29 -10.45 1.72
CA VAL A 31 -5.07 -9.72 2.08
C VAL A 31 -3.90 -9.93 1.12
N SER A 32 -3.92 -10.99 0.30
CA SER A 32 -2.96 -11.25 -0.77
C SER A 32 -3.42 -10.80 -2.15
N SER A 33 -4.52 -10.06 -2.24
CA SER A 33 -4.98 -9.48 -3.50
C SER A 33 -3.91 -8.57 -4.12
N ASN A 34 -3.86 -8.52 -5.46
CA ASN A 34 -2.93 -7.66 -6.19
C ASN A 34 -2.96 -6.20 -5.72
N TYR A 35 -4.15 -5.70 -5.36
CA TYR A 35 -4.33 -4.36 -4.82
C TYR A 35 -3.61 -4.17 -3.48
N LEU A 36 -3.80 -5.09 -2.52
CA LEU A 36 -3.16 -4.97 -1.20
C LEU A 36 -1.66 -5.24 -1.24
N LEU A 37 -1.18 -6.14 -2.12
CA LEU A 37 0.24 -6.30 -2.38
C LEU A 37 0.85 -5.01 -2.95
N SER A 38 0.21 -4.45 -3.98
CA SER A 38 0.58 -3.16 -4.57
C SER A 38 0.57 -1.99 -3.57
N LEU A 39 -0.39 -1.98 -2.64
CA LEU A 39 -0.48 -0.98 -1.59
C LEU A 39 0.64 -1.15 -0.57
N LYS A 40 0.93 -2.39 -0.16
CA LYS A 40 2.07 -2.71 0.73
C LYS A 40 3.38 -2.26 0.10
N ASP A 41 3.61 -2.53 -1.18
CA ASP A 41 4.84 -2.13 -1.88
C ASP A 41 5.01 -0.61 -1.90
N ARG A 42 3.94 0.14 -2.13
CA ARG A 42 3.95 1.62 -2.06
C ARG A 42 4.20 2.12 -0.64
N ALA A 43 3.63 1.46 0.36
CA ALA A 43 3.87 1.80 1.77
C ALA A 43 5.33 1.54 2.18
N VAL A 44 5.90 0.42 1.75
CA VAL A 44 7.33 0.10 1.95
C VAL A 44 8.20 1.16 1.28
N TRP A 45 7.97 1.42 -0.01
CA TRP A 45 8.69 2.46 -0.74
C TRP A 45 8.61 3.83 -0.05
N LEU A 46 7.43 4.19 0.46
CA LEU A 46 7.21 5.45 1.17
C LEU A 46 8.05 5.52 2.45
N VAL A 47 8.06 4.47 3.25
CA VAL A 47 8.86 4.40 4.49
C VAL A 47 10.35 4.44 4.17
N GLU A 48 10.82 3.66 3.20
CA GLU A 48 12.24 3.60 2.83
C GLU A 48 12.75 4.91 2.20
N THR A 49 11.89 5.61 1.45
CA THR A 49 12.31 6.82 0.72
C THR A 49 12.13 8.09 1.54
N ILE A 50 11.11 8.13 2.41
CA ILE A 50 10.67 9.37 3.07
C ILE A 50 10.69 9.25 4.61
N GLY A 51 10.74 8.05 5.17
CA GLY A 51 10.61 7.81 6.61
C GLY A 51 11.68 8.47 7.49
N ASP A 52 12.89 8.67 6.95
CA ASP A 52 14.01 9.31 7.65
C ASP A 52 14.13 10.82 7.36
N LEU A 53 13.27 11.39 6.51
CA LEU A 53 13.35 12.80 6.14
C LEU A 53 12.75 13.69 7.24
N THR A 54 13.39 14.83 7.49
CA THR A 54 12.74 15.92 8.21
C THR A 54 11.66 16.58 7.35
N ASP A 55 10.75 17.32 7.98
CA ASP A 55 9.71 18.08 7.28
C ASP A 55 10.28 19.02 6.20
N GLU A 56 11.43 19.66 6.45
CA GLU A 56 12.10 20.54 5.48
C GLU A 56 12.65 19.76 4.29
N GLN A 57 13.26 18.60 4.54
CA GLN A 57 13.79 17.74 3.48
C GLN A 57 12.65 17.19 2.61
N PHE A 58 11.56 16.76 3.24
CA PHE A 58 10.34 16.33 2.54
C PHE A 58 9.75 17.46 1.69
N LYS A 59 9.61 18.68 2.25
CA LYS A 59 9.13 19.86 1.50
C LYS A 59 10.04 20.18 0.30
N ALA A 60 11.35 20.12 0.46
CA ALA A 60 12.30 20.35 -0.62
C ALA A 60 12.19 19.28 -1.72
N MET A 61 12.02 18.02 -1.34
CA MET A 61 11.78 16.91 -2.27
C MET A 61 10.46 17.10 -3.04
N MET A 62 9.36 17.39 -2.33
CA MET A 62 8.06 17.65 -2.95
C MET A 62 8.10 18.83 -3.91
N ARG A 63 8.79 19.93 -3.54
CA ARG A 63 8.95 21.09 -4.40
C ARG A 63 9.58 20.72 -5.75
N ARG A 64 10.62 19.88 -5.74
CA ARG A 64 11.26 19.39 -6.98
C ARG A 64 10.33 18.56 -7.87
N PHE A 65 9.44 17.77 -7.28
CA PHE A 65 8.44 17.03 -8.06
C PHE A 65 7.38 17.96 -8.64
N PHE A 66 6.90 18.94 -7.87
CA PHE A 66 5.91 19.91 -8.36
C PHE A 66 6.47 20.84 -9.42
N ASP A 67 7.71 21.33 -9.28
CA ASP A 67 8.32 22.18 -10.31
C ASP A 67 8.41 21.42 -11.65
N LYS A 68 8.84 20.15 -11.63
CA LYS A 68 8.83 19.27 -12.82
C LYS A 68 7.44 18.96 -13.36
N TRP A 69 6.44 18.92 -12.49
CA TRP A 69 5.04 18.70 -12.89
C TRP A 69 4.49 19.93 -13.60
N VAL A 70 4.66 21.12 -13.01
CA VAL A 70 4.27 22.40 -13.63
C VAL A 70 4.91 22.54 -15.01
N GLU A 71 6.21 22.25 -15.15
CA GLU A 71 6.90 22.28 -16.46
C GLU A 71 6.25 21.35 -17.51
N GLN A 72 5.82 20.15 -17.12
CA GLN A 72 5.21 19.20 -18.06
C GLN A 72 3.81 19.61 -18.50
N PHE A 73 2.98 20.13 -17.57
CA PHE A 73 1.58 20.43 -17.86
C PHE A 73 1.33 21.83 -18.42
N GLN A 74 2.23 22.78 -18.18
CA GLN A 74 2.11 24.13 -18.75
C GLN A 74 2.19 24.13 -20.28
N SER A 75 2.95 23.19 -20.87
CA SER A 75 3.01 22.99 -22.33
C SER A 75 1.69 22.49 -22.94
N ILE A 76 0.94 21.69 -22.19
CA ILE A 76 -0.35 21.12 -22.62
C ILE A 76 -1.42 22.20 -22.58
N GLU A 77 -1.46 23.05 -21.55
CA GLU A 77 -2.38 24.19 -21.49
C GLU A 77 -2.15 25.18 -22.62
N GLN A 78 -0.89 25.49 -22.96
CA GLN A 78 -0.57 26.35 -24.11
C GLN A 78 -1.02 25.76 -25.45
N SER A 79 -0.98 24.43 -25.59
CA SER A 79 -1.43 23.75 -26.81
C SER A 79 -2.96 23.62 -26.90
N LEU A 80 -3.68 23.61 -25.78
CA LEU A 80 -5.15 23.47 -25.75
C LEU A 80 -5.87 24.83 -25.72
N GLY A 81 -5.21 25.89 -25.25
CA GLY A 81 -5.77 27.25 -25.15
C GLY A 81 -5.63 28.10 -26.42
N GLY A 82 -5.29 27.51 -27.57
CA GLY A 82 -5.06 28.22 -28.83
C GLY A 82 -6.29 28.45 -29.72
N ASP A 83 -7.43 27.79 -29.42
CA ASP A 83 -8.65 27.89 -30.23
C ASP A 83 -9.83 28.45 -29.41
N ALA A 84 -9.80 29.75 -29.14
CA ALA A 84 -10.96 30.59 -28.85
C ALA A 84 -10.70 32.01 -29.38
#